data_AF-A0A1S3QJ39-F1
#
_entry.id   AF-A0A1S3QJ39-F1
#
_cell.length_a   1.000
_cell.length_b   1.000
_cell.length_c   1.000
_cell.angle_alpha   90.00
_cell.angle_beta   90.00
_cell.angle_gamma   90.00
#
_symmetry.space_group_name_H-M   'P 1'
#
loop_
_entity.id
_entity.type
_entity.pdbx_description
1 polymer ?
#
loop_
_entity_poly.entity_id
_entity_poly.type
_entity_poly.pdbx_seq_one_letter_code
_entity_poly.pdbx_strand_id
1 'polypeptide(L)'
;MNRFKTSKFKNTTPKIAKKDGWISNVRAGSFTSQGNHIKSSTRLVAFNTDQAGGGMLGLTSVEPGSDGKWTVTVIPCHAGKIPLSTFHPLFIHFS
;
A
#
# COMPACT_ATOMS: atom_id res chain seq x y z
N MET A 1 -24.95 -30.81 15.79
CA MET A 1 -25.19 -29.57 15.00
C MET A 1 -23.94 -29.24 14.20
N ASN A 2 -24.03 -29.18 12.87
CA ASN A 2 -22.92 -28.76 12.01
C ASN A 2 -22.90 -27.22 11.93
N ARG A 3 -21.82 -26.60 12.44
CA ARG A 3 -21.64 -25.14 12.56
C ARG A 3 -21.06 -24.50 11.30
N PHE A 4 -20.54 -25.29 10.35
CA PHE A 4 -19.90 -24.75 9.16
C PHE A 4 -20.90 -24.62 8.01
N LYS A 5 -21.22 -23.37 7.66
CA LYS A 5 -21.93 -23.02 6.43
C LYS A 5 -20.93 -22.86 5.29
N THR A 6 -21.27 -23.40 4.14
CA THR A 6 -20.53 -23.19 2.91
C THR A 6 -20.42 -21.70 2.57
N SER A 7 -19.22 -21.22 2.23
CA SER A 7 -19.00 -19.84 1.80
C SER A 7 -19.82 -19.49 0.56
N LYS A 8 -20.36 -18.26 0.51
CA LYS A 8 -21.03 -17.71 -0.68
C LYS A 8 -20.05 -17.32 -1.79
N PHE A 9 -18.75 -17.28 -1.49
CA PHE A 9 -17.71 -16.71 -2.35
C PHE A 9 -16.97 -17.74 -3.22
N LYS A 10 -17.56 -18.91 -3.46
CA LYS A 10 -16.93 -20.02 -4.20
C LYS A 10 -16.44 -19.65 -5.61
N ASN A 11 -17.04 -18.65 -6.23
CA ASN A 11 -16.74 -18.22 -7.60
C ASN A 11 -16.08 -16.84 -7.65
N THR A 12 -15.36 -16.43 -6.60
CA THR A 12 -14.69 -15.13 -6.57
C THR A 12 -13.51 -15.13 -7.53
N THR A 13 -13.47 -14.18 -8.46
CA THR A 13 -12.37 -14.00 -9.41
C THR A 13 -11.74 -12.62 -9.20
N PRO A 14 -10.39 -12.50 -9.18
CA PRO A 14 -9.75 -11.19 -9.08
C PRO A 14 -10.07 -10.33 -10.30
N LYS A 15 -10.34 -9.05 -10.07
CA LYS A 15 -10.45 -8.04 -11.12
C LYS A 15 -9.28 -7.09 -11.01
N ILE A 16 -8.41 -7.12 -12.02
CA ILE A 16 -7.26 -6.22 -12.08
C ILE A 16 -7.76 -4.85 -12.54
N ALA A 17 -7.36 -3.80 -11.84
CA ALA A 17 -7.70 -2.43 -12.23
C ALA A 17 -7.13 -2.10 -13.63
N LYS A 18 -7.84 -1.24 -14.37
CA LYS A 18 -7.31 -0.67 -15.62
C LYS A 18 -6.08 0.18 -15.32
N LYS A 19 -5.21 0.37 -16.32
CA LYS A 19 -3.95 1.14 -16.19
C LYS A 19 -4.15 2.55 -15.63
N ASP A 20 -5.26 3.21 -15.95
CA ASP A 20 -5.57 4.55 -15.44
C ASP A 20 -5.84 4.59 -13.93
N GLY A 21 -6.17 3.44 -13.32
CA GLY A 21 -6.33 3.29 -11.88
C GLY A 21 -5.05 2.83 -11.18
N TRP A 22 -3.91 2.79 -11.88
CA TRP A 22 -2.64 2.36 -11.30
C TRP A 22 -1.86 3.56 -10.77
N ILE A 23 -1.34 3.42 -9.56
CA ILE A 23 -0.31 4.30 -9.02
C ILE A 23 1.00 3.94 -9.72
N SER A 24 1.36 4.72 -10.73
CA SER A 24 2.52 4.47 -11.59
C SER A 24 3.74 5.31 -11.20
N ASN A 25 4.90 5.00 -11.80
CA ASN A 25 6.17 5.72 -11.59
C ASN A 25 6.66 5.74 -10.13
N VAL A 26 6.31 4.73 -9.35
CA VAL A 26 6.80 4.56 -7.98
C VAL A 26 8.15 3.84 -7.96
N ARG A 27 9.09 4.32 -7.14
CA ARG A 27 10.36 3.62 -6.84
C ARG A 27 10.16 2.71 -5.63
N ALA A 28 9.38 1.66 -5.81
CA ALA A 28 9.15 0.67 -4.76
C ALA A 28 10.35 -0.28 -4.67
N GLY A 29 10.84 -0.51 -3.45
CA GLY A 29 11.98 -1.38 -3.24
C GLY A 29 11.61 -2.86 -3.33
N SER A 30 12.42 -3.61 -4.08
CA SER A 30 12.28 -5.06 -4.20
C SER A 30 13.20 -5.73 -3.17
N PHE A 31 12.62 -6.19 -2.07
CA PHE A 31 13.36 -6.87 -1.01
C PHE A 31 12.65 -8.17 -0.64
N THR A 32 13.42 -9.21 -0.32
CA THR A 32 12.88 -10.40 0.34
C THR A 32 12.29 -9.98 1.69
N SER A 33 10.97 -10.00 1.81
CA SER A 33 10.27 -9.91 3.09
C SER A 33 9.06 -10.82 3.07
N GLN A 34 8.50 -11.07 4.25
CA GLN A 34 7.30 -11.89 4.45
C GLN A 34 6.00 -11.19 3.95
N GLY A 35 6.08 -10.35 2.90
CA GLY A 35 4.91 -9.79 2.22
C GLY A 35 4.34 -8.49 2.81
N ASN A 36 5.11 -7.73 3.59
CA ASN A 36 4.64 -6.51 4.27
C ASN A 36 5.24 -5.20 3.73
N HIS A 37 5.52 -5.11 2.44
CA HIS A 37 6.14 -3.92 1.85
C HIS A 37 5.17 -2.86 1.36
N ILE A 38 3.88 -3.21 1.22
CA ILE A 38 2.82 -2.31 0.79
C ILE A 38 1.68 -2.42 1.79
N LYS A 39 1.23 -1.28 2.31
CA LYS A 39 0.13 -1.16 3.25
C LYS A 39 -0.79 -0.05 2.79
N SER A 40 -2.09 -0.22 3.00
CA SER A 40 -3.08 0.79 2.64
C SER A 40 -4.07 1.03 3.77
N SER A 41 -4.57 2.25 3.83
CA SER A 41 -5.77 2.64 4.57
C SER A 41 -6.87 3.01 3.56
N THR A 42 -7.97 3.59 4.04
CA THR A 42 -9.04 4.09 3.16
C THR A 42 -8.61 5.29 2.31
N ARG A 43 -7.50 5.97 2.67
CA ARG A 43 -7.04 7.20 2.00
C ARG A 43 -5.60 7.17 1.53
N LEU A 44 -4.76 6.34 2.14
CA LEU A 44 -3.32 6.36 1.90
C LEU A 44 -2.79 4.98 1.53
N VAL A 45 -1.73 4.95 0.75
CA VAL A 45 -0.90 3.79 0.46
C VAL A 45 0.52 4.11 0.88
N ALA A 46 1.10 3.27 1.71
CA ALA A 46 2.48 3.33 2.15
C ALA A 46 3.26 2.13 1.58
N PHE A 47 4.47 2.39 1.09
CA PHE A 47 5.35 1.35 0.55
C PHE A 47 6.82 1.63 0.82
N ASN A 48 7.63 0.57 0.92
CA ASN A 48 9.07 0.71 1.10
C ASN A 48 9.72 1.16 -0.22
N THR A 49 10.65 2.11 -0.17
CA THR A 49 11.39 2.56 -1.36
C THR A 49 12.83 2.03 -1.31
N ASP A 50 13.43 1.85 -2.48
CA ASP A 50 14.86 1.50 -2.62
C ASP A 50 15.79 2.72 -2.62
N GLN A 51 15.25 3.92 -2.42
CA GLN A 51 16.05 5.14 -2.34
C GLN A 51 17.02 5.07 -1.16
N ALA A 52 18.22 5.62 -1.37
CA ALA A 52 19.27 5.77 -0.37
C ALA A 52 19.70 4.48 0.35
N GLY A 53 19.55 3.31 -0.28
CA GLY A 53 19.93 2.02 0.32
C GLY A 53 18.87 1.44 1.28
N GLY A 54 17.68 2.05 1.33
CA GLY A 54 16.55 1.66 2.18
C GLY A 54 16.28 2.66 3.31
N GLY A 55 15.22 2.40 4.09
CA GLY A 55 14.85 3.23 5.25
C GLY A 55 13.98 4.45 4.93
N MET A 56 13.60 4.57 3.66
CA MET A 56 12.73 5.60 3.12
C MET A 56 11.33 5.01 2.85
N LEU A 57 10.29 5.63 3.39
CA LEU A 57 8.89 5.25 3.22
C LEU A 57 8.22 6.12 2.15
N GLY A 58 7.72 5.51 1.09
CA GLY A 58 6.86 6.15 0.11
C GLY A 58 5.43 6.21 0.63
N LEU A 59 4.77 7.35 0.49
CA LEU A 59 3.39 7.60 0.89
C LEU A 59 2.66 8.31 -0.25
N THR A 60 1.47 7.83 -0.60
CA THR A 60 0.61 8.43 -1.61
C THR A 60 -0.86 8.30 -1.20
N SER A 61 -1.73 9.10 -1.79
CA SER A 61 -3.18 8.93 -1.69
C SER A 61 -3.64 7.68 -2.46
N VAL A 62 -4.79 7.10 -2.06
CA VAL A 62 -5.50 6.07 -2.82
C VAL A 62 -6.08 6.67 -4.10
N GLU A 63 -6.70 7.84 -3.98
CA GLU A 63 -7.26 8.60 -5.11
C GLU A 63 -6.21 9.52 -5.73
N PRO A 64 -6.22 9.75 -7.05
CA PRO A 64 -5.36 10.72 -7.69
C PRO A 64 -5.73 12.15 -7.26
N GLY A 65 -4.81 13.09 -7.47
CA GLY A 65 -5.09 14.52 -7.35
C GLY A 65 -6.07 15.02 -8.41
N SER A 66 -6.48 16.29 -8.32
CA SER A 66 -7.38 16.94 -9.28
C SER A 66 -6.85 16.94 -10.72
N ASP A 67 -5.54 16.77 -10.90
CA ASP A 67 -4.85 16.65 -12.19
C ASP A 67 -4.80 15.20 -12.73
N GLY A 68 -5.43 14.25 -12.03
CA GLY A 68 -5.43 12.83 -12.38
C GLY A 68 -4.11 12.12 -12.07
N LYS A 69 -3.21 12.73 -11.31
CA LYS A 69 -1.89 12.15 -10.98
C LYS A 69 -1.76 11.84 -9.50
N TRP A 70 -1.02 10.78 -9.20
CA TRP A 70 -0.61 10.46 -7.84
C TRP A 70 0.69 11.17 -7.51
N THR A 71 0.72 11.82 -6.35
CA THR A 71 1.93 12.42 -5.80
C THR A 71 2.46 11.51 -4.70
N VAL A 72 3.74 11.13 -4.82
CA VAL A 72 4.44 10.31 -3.82
C VAL A 72 5.30 11.22 -2.95
N THR A 73 5.03 11.21 -1.64
CA THR A 73 5.93 11.77 -0.62
C THR A 73 6.86 10.69 -0.14
N VAL A 74 8.16 10.99 -0.01
CA VAL A 74 9.14 10.06 0.53
C VAL A 74 9.61 10.56 1.89
N ILE A 75 9.44 9.75 2.92
CA ILE A 75 9.74 10.11 4.31
C ILE A 75 10.94 9.30 4.78
N PRO A 76 12.06 9.94 5.20
CA PRO A 76 13.13 9.24 5.88
C PRO A 76 12.64 8.78 7.24
N CYS A 77 12.73 7.47 7.51
CA CYS A 77 12.26 6.91 8.78
C CYS A 77 13.38 6.18 9.52
N HIS A 78 14.22 5.44 8.81
CA HIS A 78 15.21 4.53 9.40
C HIS A 78 16.54 4.64 8.63
N ALA A 79 17.65 4.24 9.27
CA ALA A 79 18.95 4.14 8.62
C ALA A 79 19.07 2.91 7.68
N GLY A 80 18.09 2.02 7.72
CA GLY A 80 18.05 0.80 6.91
C GLY A 80 16.61 0.36 6.67
N LYS A 81 16.43 -0.81 6.07
CA LYS A 81 15.13 -1.31 5.61
C LYS A 81 14.05 -1.26 6.71
N ILE A 82 12.88 -0.76 6.34
CA ILE A 82 11.68 -0.80 7.20
C ILE A 82 11.12 -2.23 7.16
N PRO A 83 11.16 -2.99 8.28
CA PRO A 83 10.77 -4.39 8.27
C PRO A 83 9.25 -4.58 8.25
N LEU A 84 8.51 -3.71 8.92
CA LEU A 84 7.05 -3.77 9.07
C LEU A 84 6.50 -2.35 9.23
N SER A 85 5.30 -2.11 8.71
CA SER A 85 4.52 -0.90 8.99
C SER A 85 3.04 -1.25 9.08
N THR A 86 2.25 -0.40 9.74
CA THR A 86 0.79 -0.49 9.78
C THR A 86 0.18 0.88 9.99
N PHE A 87 -1.00 1.10 9.40
CA PHE A 87 -1.85 2.22 9.78
C PHE A 87 -2.60 1.90 11.06
N HIS A 88 -2.86 2.92 11.87
CA HIS A 88 -3.71 2.78 13.05
C HIS A 88 -5.18 2.64 12.61
N PRO A 89 -5.95 1.67 13.13
CA PRO A 89 -7.28 1.34 12.60
C PRO A 89 -8.33 2.43 12.85
N LEU A 90 -8.14 3.27 13.89
CA LEU A 90 -9.09 4.31 14.27
C LEU A 90 -8.64 5.72 13.91
N PHE A 91 -7.37 5.90 13.57
CA PHE A 91 -6.87 7.23 13.26
C PHE A 91 -7.07 7.51 11.78
N ILE A 92 -8.13 8.27 11.47
CA ILE A 92 -8.38 8.76 10.13
C ILE A 92 -7.37 9.88 9.88
N HIS A 93 -6.45 9.66 8.92
CA HIS A 93 -5.61 10.76 8.44
C HIS A 93 -6.52 11.82 7.81
N PHE A 94 -6.71 12.93 8.52
CA PHE A 94 -7.21 14.18 7.97
C PHE A 94 -6.01 14.89 7.35
N SER A 95 -6.00 14.97 6.02
CA SER A 95 -5.14 15.87 5.26
C SER A 95 -6.00 16.98 4.70
#